data_AF-A0A7V5CYW6-F1
#
_entry.id   AF-A0A7V5CYW6-F1
#
_cell.length_a   1.000
_cell.length_b   1.000
_cell.length_c   1.000
_cell.angle_alpha   90.00
_cell.angle_beta   90.00
_cell.angle_gamma   90.00
#
_symmetry.space_group_name_H-M   'P 1'
#
loop_
_entity.id
_entity.type
_entity.pdbx_description
1 polymer ?
#
loop_
_entity_poly.entity_id
_entity_poly.type
_entity_poly.pdbx_seq_one_letter_code
_entity_poly.pdbx_strand_id
1 'polypeptide(L)' 'MPLREDLLNPIPGENPCGENLRYSAVYDKIKEARREEDDAPQGEWRRERKVADYPLVIKLASEALATKS' A
#
# COMPACT_ATOMS: atom_id res chain seq x y z
N MET A 1 9.11 -7.58 -10.00
CA MET A 1 7.79 -7.28 -10.60
C MET A 1 8.00 -6.17 -11.61
N PRO A 2 7.51 -6.29 -12.85
CA PRO A 2 7.53 -5.16 -13.78
C PRO A 2 6.65 -4.04 -13.20
N LEU A 3 7.12 -2.80 -13.32
CA LEU A 3 6.36 -1.61 -12.93
C LEU A 3 5.22 -1.42 -13.94
N ARG A 4 4.05 -1.02 -13.45
CA ARG A 4 2.89 -0.69 -14.27
C ARG A 4 3.19 0.54 -15.14
N GLU A 5 3.00 0.43 -16.45
CA GLU A 5 3.23 1.53 -17.41
C GLU A 5 2.00 2.44 -17.57
N ASP A 6 0.85 2.01 -17.04
CA ASP A 6 -0.45 2.67 -17.11
C ASP A 6 -0.70 3.71 -16.00
N LEU A 7 0.25 3.90 -15.08
CA LEU A 7 0.13 4.85 -13.96
C LEU A 7 0.00 6.31 -14.41
N LEU A 8 0.42 6.64 -15.63
CA LEU A 8 0.31 7.98 -16.20
C LEU A 8 -0.94 8.17 -17.06
N ASN A 9 -1.77 7.13 -17.21
CA ASN A 9 -3.01 7.26 -17.95
C ASN A 9 -4.04 8.02 -17.09
N PRO A 10 -4.74 9.01 -17.66
CA PRO A 10 -5.79 9.70 -16.95
C PRO A 10 -6.90 8.72 -16.60
N ILE A 11 -7.44 8.85 -15.38
CA ILE A 11 -8.56 8.03 -14.93
C ILE A 11 -9.80 8.45 -15.72
N PRO A 12 -10.55 7.50 -16.31
CA PRO A 12 -11.75 7.83 -17.06
C PRO A 12 -12.82 8.46 -16.16
N GLY A 13 -13.22 9.71 -16.45
CA GLY A 13 -14.25 10.44 -15.71
C GLY A 13 -14.04 11.96 -15.78
N GLU A 14 -14.83 12.72 -14.99
CA GLU A 14 -14.66 14.18 -14.87
C GLU A 14 -13.43 14.57 -14.05
N ASN A 15 -12.82 13.62 -13.33
CA ASN A 15 -11.67 13.87 -12.47
C ASN A 15 -10.47 13.00 -12.90
N PRO A 16 -9.57 13.53 -13.76
CA PRO A 16 -8.45 12.77 -14.31
C PRO A 16 -7.42 12.34 -13.24
N CYS A 17 -7.47 12.96 -12.05
CA CYS A 17 -6.64 12.66 -10.89
C CYS A 17 -7.34 11.75 -9.85
N GLY A 18 -8.52 11.20 -10.18
CA GLY A 18 -9.24 10.28 -9.29
C GLY A 18 -9.73 10.88 -7.96
N GLU A 19 -10.20 10.01 -7.07
CA GLU A 19 -10.76 10.34 -5.77
C GLU A 19 -9.69 10.36 -4.66
N ASN A 20 -9.94 11.12 -3.58
CA ASN A 20 -9.03 11.13 -2.44
C ASN A 20 -9.14 9.82 -1.65
N LEU A 21 -8.15 8.94 -1.80
CA LEU A 21 -8.13 7.62 -1.17
C LEU A 21 -7.66 7.61 0.28
N ARG A 22 -7.35 8.76 0.91
CA ARG A 22 -6.76 8.82 2.26
C ARG A 22 -7.61 8.16 3.35
N TYR A 23 -8.93 8.15 3.19
CA TYR A 23 -9.88 7.50 4.10
C TYR A 23 -10.48 6.22 3.53
N SER A 24 -9.94 5.74 2.41
CA SER A 24 -10.36 4.48 1.81
C SER A 24 -9.68 3.30 2.52
N ALA A 25 -10.36 2.14 2.50
CA ALA A 25 -9.81 0.89 3.01
C ALA A 25 -8.50 0.47 2.29
N VAL A 26 -8.21 0.99 1.09
CA VAL A 26 -6.96 0.71 0.38
C VAL A 26 -5.78 1.37 1.08
N TYR A 27 -5.97 2.61 1.56
CA TYR A 27 -4.93 3.35 2.28
C TYR A 27 -4.61 2.69 3.63
N ASP A 28 -5.63 2.21 4.34
CA ASP A 28 -5.43 1.45 5.59
C ASP A 28 -4.65 0.15 5.36
N LYS A 29 -4.97 -0.59 4.29
CA LYS A 29 -4.24 -1.80 3.90
C LYS A 29 -2.77 -1.51 3.56
N ILE A 30 -2.50 -0.43 2.84
CA ILE A 30 -1.12 0.02 2.54
C ILE A 30 -0.38 0.39 3.83
N LYS A 31 -1.03 1.13 4.73
CA LYS A 31 -0.45 1.53 6.01
C LYS A 31 -0.11 0.31 6.87
N GLU A 32 -1.01 -0.67 6.92
CA GLU A 32 -0.82 -1.89 7.68
C GLU A 32 0.21 -2.83 7.05
N ALA A 33 0.35 -2.84 5.71
CA ALA A 33 1.39 -3.59 5.01
C ALA A 33 2.79 -2.99 5.18
N ARG A 34 2.89 -1.66 5.34
CA ARG A 34 4.14 -0.95 5.69
C ARG A 34 4.53 -1.07 7.16
N ARG A 35 3.62 -1.54 8.01
CA ARG A 35 3.85 -1.62 9.45
C ARG A 35 4.84 -2.74 9.74
N GLU A 36 5.95 -2.36 10.33
CA GLU A 36 6.97 -3.24 10.86
C GLU A 36 7.02 -3.10 12.38
N GLU A 37 7.24 -4.20 13.08
CA GLU A 37 7.51 -4.19 14.52
C GLU A 37 8.99 -3.96 14.78
N ASP A 38 9.29 -3.09 15.76
CA ASP A 38 10.67 -2.82 16.18
C ASP A 38 11.39 -4.10 16.65
N ASP A 39 12.70 -4.17 16.38
CA ASP A 39 13.58 -5.23 16.88
C ASP A 39 13.94 -5.02 18.36
N ALA A 40 12.91 -4.96 19.20
CA ALA A 40 13.05 -4.89 20.64
C ALA A 40 13.28 -6.30 21.22
N PRO A 41 14.15 -6.46 22.24
CA PRO A 41 14.38 -7.75 22.88
C PRO A 41 13.07 -8.28 23.51
N GLN A 42 12.53 -9.35 22.93
CA GLN A 42 11.23 -9.94 23.33
C GLN A 42 11.28 -10.81 24.59
N GLY A 43 12.46 -10.98 25.21
CA GLY A 43 12.63 -11.85 26.37
C GLY A 43 12.27 -13.33 26.08
N GLU A 44 11.67 -14.03 27.04
CA GLU A 44 11.22 -15.42 26.88
C GLU A 44 9.95 -15.56 26.02
N TRP A 45 9.22 -14.47 25.77
CA TRP A 45 7.97 -14.45 24.99
C TRP A 45 8.27 -14.07 23.55
N ARG A 46 8.97 -14.94 22.82
CA ARG A 46 9.23 -14.75 21.40
C ARG A 46 7.96 -14.97 20.58
N ARG A 47 7.58 -13.98 19.78
CA ARG A 47 6.53 -14.09 18.77
C ARG A 47 7.11 -13.81 17.40
N GLU A 48 6.46 -14.32 16.36
CA GLU A 48 6.80 -13.96 14.99
C GLU A 48 6.59 -12.45 14.82
N ARG A 49 7.68 -11.75 14.47
CA ARG A 49 7.64 -10.30 14.27
C ARG A 49 6.90 -10.01 12.99
N LYS A 50 6.03 -9.01 13.05
CA LYS A 50 5.44 -8.48 11.83
C LYS A 50 6.49 -7.66 11.08
N VAL A 51 6.91 -8.18 9.92
CA VAL A 51 7.77 -7.46 8.97
C VAL A 51 6.91 -6.77 7.92
N ALA A 52 7.38 -5.63 7.40
CA ALA A 52 6.70 -4.93 6.32
C ALA A 52 6.67 -5.76 5.03
N ASP A 53 5.49 -5.84 4.39
CA ASP A 53 5.29 -6.48 3.09
C ASP A 53 5.37 -5.44 1.97
N TYR A 54 6.59 -5.06 1.62
CA TYR A 54 6.85 -4.11 0.53
C TYR A 54 6.29 -4.56 -0.84
N PRO A 55 6.36 -5.85 -1.22
CA PRO A 55 5.70 -6.34 -2.44
C PRO A 55 4.19 -6.05 -2.47
N LEU A 56 3.48 -6.28 -1.35
CA LEU A 56 2.05 -5.99 -1.25
C LEU A 56 1.77 -4.48 -1.29
N VAL A 57 2.61 -3.66 -0.66
CA VAL A 57 2.51 -2.19 -0.71
C VAL A 57 2.59 -1.69 -2.14
N ILE A 58 3.56 -2.16 -2.92
CA ILE A 58 3.72 -1.77 -4.33
C ILE A 58 2.49 -2.17 -5.13
N LYS A 59 2.00 -3.41 -4.95
CA LYS A 59 0.81 -3.89 -5.66
C LYS A 59 -0.43 -3.03 -5.37
N LEU A 60 -0.72 -2.77 -4.10
CA LEU A 60 -1.89 -1.99 -3.69
C LEU A 60 -1.78 -0.52 -4.12
N ALA A 61 -0.61 0.08 -3.98
CA ALA A 61 -0.39 1.47 -4.38
C ALA A 61 -0.49 1.64 -5.91
N SER A 62 0.12 0.74 -6.69
CA SER A 62 0.02 0.77 -8.15
C SER A 62 -1.39 0.47 -8.65
N GLU A 63 -2.23 -0.25 -7.89
CA GLU A 63 -3.64 -0.49 -8.24
C GLU A 63 -4.52 0.71 -7.91
N ALA A 64 -4.32 1.31 -6.74
CA ALA A 64 -4.97 2.55 -6.36
C ALA A 64 -4.71 3.68 -7.38
N LEU A 65 -3.45 3.88 -7.78
CA LEU A 65 -3.08 4.92 -8.76
C LEU A 65 -3.59 4.64 -10.17
N ALA A 66 -3.59 3.38 -10.63
CA ALA A 66 -4.07 3.09 -11.98
C ALA A 66 -5.59 3.23 -12.13
N THR A 67 -6.35 3.14 -11.04
CA THR A 67 -7.82 2.99 -11.11
C THR A 67 -8.60 4.07 -10.40
N LYS A 68 -8.00 4.75 -9.41
CA LYS A 68 -8.76 5.56 -8.44
C LYS A 68 -8.11 6.87 -8.00
N SER A 69 -6.82 7.14 -8.24
CA SER A 69 -6.13 8.38 -7.83
C SER A 69 -5.02 8.80 -8.79
#